data_AF-A0A7X6P1M1-F1
#
_entry.id   AF-A0A7X6P1M1-F1
#
_cell.length_a   1.000
_cell.length_b   1.000
_cell.length_c   1.000
_cell.angle_alpha   90.00
_cell.angle_beta   90.00
_cell.angle_gamma   90.00
#
_symmetry.space_group_name_H-M   'P 1'
#
loop_
_entity.id
_entity.type
_entity.pdbx_description
1 polymer ?
#
loop_
_entity_poly.entity_id
_entity_poly.type
_entity_poly.pdbx_seq_one_letter_code
_entity_poly.pdbx_strand_id
1 'polypeptide(L)'
;MRYPDFYEMYRDAIRNTWTVEEVDFSLDTSDLKTKFGPAERHLVERLIAFFATGDSIVSNNLVLNLYQHINAPEARMYLSRQLYEEALHVQFYLT
;
A
#
# COMPACT_ATOMS: atom_id res chain seq x y z
N MET A 1 2.84 28.01 -2.46
CA MET A 1 2.69 26.93 -1.46
C MET A 1 3.50 27.31 -0.23
N ARG A 2 3.04 26.98 0.99
CA ARG A 2 3.70 27.36 2.26
C ARG A 2 4.72 26.31 2.71
N TYR A 3 4.49 25.05 2.36
CA TYR A 3 5.32 23.89 2.70
C TYR A 3 5.69 23.14 1.41
N PRO A 4 6.67 23.63 0.63
CA PRO A 4 6.99 23.07 -0.69
C PRO A 4 7.42 21.60 -0.63
N ASP A 5 8.01 21.14 0.47
CA ASP A 5 8.46 19.76 0.63
C ASP A 5 7.31 18.75 0.48
N PHE A 6 6.11 19.06 0.99
CA PHE A 6 4.94 18.18 0.79
C PHE A 6 4.53 18.07 -0.67
N TYR A 7 4.66 19.17 -1.43
CA TYR A 7 4.38 19.13 -2.85
C TYR A 7 5.40 18.29 -3.60
N GLU A 8 6.68 18.39 -3.23
CA GLU A 8 7.73 17.54 -3.79
C GLU A 8 7.48 16.05 -3.48
N MET A 9 7.14 15.72 -2.24
CA MET A 9 6.76 14.35 -1.87
C MET A 9 5.58 13.83 -2.70
N TYR A 10 4.58 14.68 -2.98
CA TYR A 10 3.47 14.32 -3.87
C TYR A 10 3.94 14.03 -5.31
N ARG A 11 4.83 14.85 -5.86
CA ARG A 11 5.39 14.61 -7.21
C ARG A 11 6.20 13.32 -7.25
N ASP A 12 6.99 13.06 -6.21
CA ASP A 12 7.81 11.87 -6.09
C ASP A 12 6.94 10.61 -6.01
N ALA A 13 5.86 10.64 -5.23
CA ALA A 13 4.90 9.55 -5.14
C ALA A 13 4.14 9.30 -6.45
N ILE A 14 3.86 10.33 -7.27
CA ILE A 14 3.34 10.13 -8.64
C ILE A 14 4.35 9.36 -9.50
N ARG A 15 5.64 9.70 -9.43
CA ARG A 15 6.67 9.00 -10.22
C ARG A 15 6.79 7.51 -9.87
N ASN A 16 6.34 7.12 -8.68
CA ASN A 16 6.30 5.73 -8.22
C ASN A 16 4.97 5.03 -8.50
N THR A 17 4.22 5.45 -9.53
CA THR A 17 2.98 4.77 -9.92
C THR A 17 3.30 3.40 -10.51
N TRP A 18 2.56 2.39 -10.06
CA TRP A 18 2.57 1.02 -10.57
C TRP A 18 1.14 0.45 -10.44
N THR A 19 0.84 -0.66 -11.11
CA THR A 19 -0.43 -1.39 -10.94
C THR A 19 -0.19 -2.86 -10.60
N VAL A 20 -1.16 -3.49 -9.94
CA VAL A 20 -1.05 -4.89 -9.49
C VAL A 20 -0.82 -5.84 -10.68
N GLU A 21 -1.38 -5.52 -11.83
CA GLU A 21 -1.26 -6.30 -13.07
C GLU A 21 0.16 -6.30 -13.66
N GLU A 22 1.04 -5.40 -13.20
CA GLU A 22 2.45 -5.39 -13.60
C GLU A 22 3.24 -6.54 -12.95
N VAL A 23 2.68 -7.23 -11.95
CA VAL A 23 3.33 -8.33 -11.20
C VAL A 23 2.75 -9.68 -11.64
N ASP A 24 3.60 -10.54 -12.20
CA ASP A 24 3.22 -11.91 -12.60
C ASP A 24 3.49 -12.91 -11.45
N PHE A 25 2.42 -13.54 -10.95
CA PHE A 25 2.46 -14.56 -9.90
C PHE A 25 2.40 -16.01 -10.42
N SER A 26 2.47 -16.22 -11.73
CA SER A 26 2.28 -17.55 -12.33
C SER A 26 3.28 -18.60 -11.80
N LEU A 27 4.54 -18.20 -11.61
CA LEU A 27 5.59 -19.08 -11.06
C LEU A 27 5.48 -19.20 -9.54
N ASP A 28 5.27 -18.08 -8.84
CA ASP A 28 5.20 -17.99 -7.39
C ASP A 28 4.07 -18.86 -6.82
N THR A 29 2.91 -18.86 -7.47
CA THR A 29 1.78 -19.72 -7.05
C THR A 29 2.05 -21.21 -7.25
N SER A 30 2.85 -21.58 -8.25
CA SER A 30 3.31 -22.97 -8.44
C SER A 30 4.31 -23.37 -7.36
N ASP A 31 5.27 -22.49 -7.08
CA ASP A 31 6.32 -22.70 -6.07
C ASP A 31 5.73 -22.82 -4.66
N LEU A 32 4.79 -21.94 -4.30
CA LEU A 32 4.10 -21.98 -3.02
C LEU A 32 3.35 -23.31 -2.80
N LYS A 33 2.83 -23.91 -3.88
CA LYS A 33 2.11 -25.20 -3.81
C LYS A 33 3.04 -26.40 -3.76
N THR A 34 4.13 -26.37 -4.53
CA THR A 34 4.92 -27.56 -4.86
C THR A 34 6.29 -27.61 -4.20
N LYS A 35 6.91 -26.45 -3.93
CA LYS A 35 8.26 -26.36 -3.36
C LYS A 35 8.27 -26.06 -1.86
N PHE A 36 7.24 -25.39 -1.34
CA PHE A 36 7.21 -24.94 0.04
C PHE A 36 6.69 -26.02 1.01
N GLY A 37 7.37 -26.16 2.15
CA GLY A 37 6.91 -26.97 3.27
C GLY A 37 5.71 -26.35 4.00
N PRO A 38 5.05 -27.10 4.91
CA PRO A 38 3.90 -26.58 5.67
C PRO A 38 4.22 -25.33 6.49
N ALA A 39 5.39 -25.27 7.12
CA ALA A 39 5.80 -24.13 7.95
C ALA A 39 6.03 -22.86 7.12
N GLU A 40 6.66 -22.99 5.95
CA GLU A 40 6.92 -21.85 5.06
C GLU A 40 5.63 -21.31 4.46
N ARG A 41 4.71 -22.18 4.03
CA ARG A 41 3.36 -21.78 3.59
C ARG A 41 2.61 -21.04 4.68
N HIS A 42 2.60 -21.59 5.90
CA HIS A 42 1.94 -20.95 7.03
C HIS A 42 2.50 -19.55 7.31
N LEU A 43 3.81 -19.38 7.21
CA LEU A 43 4.46 -18.07 7.36
C LEU A 43 3.97 -17.08 6.29
N VAL A 44 3.99 -17.48 5.01
CA VAL A 44 3.55 -16.62 3.89
C VAL A 44 2.09 -16.20 4.08
N GLU A 45 1.19 -17.14 4.35
CA GLU A 45 -0.23 -16.86 4.59
C GLU A 45 -0.43 -15.88 5.76
N ARG A 46 0.33 -16.05 6.85
CA ARG A 46 0.26 -15.18 8.03
C ARG A 46 0.73 -13.76 7.71
N LEU A 47 1.78 -13.61 6.91
CA LEU A 47 2.30 -12.32 6.48
C LEU A 47 1.30 -11.60 5.58
N ILE A 48 0.74 -12.29 4.58
CA ILE A 48 -0.28 -11.71 3.69
C ILE A 48 -1.48 -11.22 4.51
N ALA A 49 -2.01 -12.05 5.42
CA ALA A 49 -3.15 -11.67 6.26
C ALA A 49 -2.84 -10.46 7.18
N PHE A 50 -1.61 -10.40 7.72
CA PHE A 50 -1.17 -9.29 8.55
C PHE A 50 -1.12 -7.98 7.76
N PHE A 51 -0.46 -7.97 6.59
CA PHE A 51 -0.31 -6.77 5.79
C PHE A 51 -1.63 -6.29 5.16
N ALA A 52 -2.46 -7.20 4.66
CA ALA A 52 -3.77 -6.85 4.11
C ALA A 52 -4.66 -6.07 5.11
N THR A 53 -4.61 -6.49 6.37
CA THR A 53 -5.35 -5.80 7.45
C THR A 53 -4.62 -4.55 7.91
N GLY A 54 -3.28 -4.58 7.98
CA GLY A 54 -2.43 -3.46 8.38
C GLY A 54 -2.65 -2.22 7.51
N ASP A 55 -2.61 -2.37 6.19
CA ASP A 55 -2.74 -1.23 5.26
C ASP A 55 -4.16 -0.65 5.26
N SER A 56 -5.17 -1.48 5.56
CA SER A 56 -6.54 -1.00 5.81
C SER A 56 -6.63 -0.14 7.08
N ILE A 57 -5.90 -0.50 8.15
CA ILE A 57 -5.85 0.32 9.38
C ILE A 57 -5.16 1.65 9.10
N VAL A 58 -4.06 1.65 8.36
CA VAL A 58 -3.35 2.88 7.97
C VAL A 58 -4.24 3.78 7.12
N SER A 59 -4.89 3.24 6.09
CA SER A 59 -5.87 3.95 5.25
C SER A 59 -6.96 4.63 6.07
N ASN A 60 -7.56 3.90 7.01
CA ASN A 60 -8.60 4.42 7.88
C ASN A 60 -8.08 5.55 8.78
N ASN A 61 -6.88 5.39 9.34
CA ASN A 61 -6.28 6.45 10.16
C ASN A 61 -5.94 7.70 9.34
N LEU A 62 -5.47 7.55 8.11
CA LEU A 62 -5.22 8.67 7.21
C LEU A 62 -6.49 9.50 6.99
N VAL A 63 -7.60 8.86 6.62
CA VAL A 63 -8.84 9.56 6.27
C VAL A 63 -9.62 10.03 7.50
N LEU A 64 -9.85 9.15 8.46
CA LEU A 64 -10.76 9.38 9.57
C LEU A 64 -10.11 10.13 10.74
N ASN A 65 -8.78 10.15 10.80
CA ASN A 65 -8.04 10.82 11.86
C ASN A 65 -7.14 11.93 11.30
N LEU A 66 -6.04 11.60 10.63
CA LEU A 66 -4.98 12.57 10.30
C LEU A 66 -5.47 13.69 9.37
N TYR A 67 -6.16 13.36 8.28
CA TYR A 67 -6.49 14.30 7.21
C TYR A 67 -7.36 15.47 7.70
N GLN A 68 -8.23 15.25 8.69
CA GLN A 68 -9.11 16.29 9.23
C GLN A 68 -8.35 17.41 9.96
N HIS A 69 -7.15 17.11 10.47
CA HIS A 69 -6.35 18.04 11.27
C HIS A 69 -5.34 18.83 10.44
N ILE A 70 -5.11 18.44 9.18
CA ILE A 70 -4.16 19.08 8.28
C ILE A 70 -4.88 20.09 7.40
N ASN A 71 -4.47 21.36 7.45
CA ASN A 71 -5.08 22.45 6.68
C ASN A 71 -4.23 22.92 5.49
N ALA A 72 -2.99 22.46 5.37
CA ALA A 72 -2.13 22.80 4.24
C ALA A 72 -2.56 22.03 2.99
N PRO A 73 -2.91 22.70 1.88
CA PRO A 73 -3.39 22.02 0.68
C PRO A 73 -2.32 21.10 0.06
N GLU A 74 -1.06 21.52 0.03
CA GLU A 74 0.07 20.69 -0.42
C GLU A 74 0.23 19.39 0.38
N ALA A 75 0.02 19.43 1.70
CA ALA A 75 0.08 18.23 2.55
C ALA A 75 -1.13 17.33 2.28
N ARG A 76 -2.32 17.91 2.07
CA ARG A 76 -3.51 17.14 1.67
C ARG A 76 -3.31 16.44 0.32
N MET A 77 -2.67 17.10 -0.65
CA MET A 77 -2.31 16.47 -1.95
C MET A 77 -1.46 15.22 -1.75
N TYR A 78 -0.41 15.32 -0.91
CA TYR A 78 0.43 14.17 -0.59
C TYR A 78 -0.34 13.06 0.13
N LEU A 79 -1.11 13.39 1.17
CA LEU A 79 -1.90 12.40 1.92
C LEU A 79 -2.96 11.71 1.05
N SER A 80 -3.55 12.41 0.06
CA SER A 80 -4.46 11.78 -0.91
C SER A 80 -3.73 10.79 -1.81
N ARG A 81 -2.48 11.09 -2.22
CA ARG A 81 -1.67 10.15 -2.99
C ARG A 81 -1.28 8.94 -2.14
N GLN A 82 -0.88 9.14 -0.88
CA GLN A 82 -0.59 8.06 0.06
C GLN A 82 -1.83 7.18 0.27
N LEU A 83 -3.01 7.76 0.47
CA LEU A 83 -4.25 6.99 0.61
C LEU A 83 -4.52 6.07 -0.60
N TYR A 84 -4.25 6.55 -1.82
CA TYR A 84 -4.33 5.70 -2.99
C TYR A 84 -3.28 4.57 -2.95
N GLU A 85 -2.05 4.83 -2.49
CA GLU A 85 -1.02 3.78 -2.36
C GLU A 85 -1.48 2.69 -1.40
N GLU A 86 -2.02 3.05 -0.24
CA GLU A 86 -2.55 2.06 0.71
C GLU A 86 -3.71 1.23 0.11
N ALA A 87 -4.58 1.87 -0.68
CA ALA A 87 -5.65 1.14 -1.38
C ALA A 87 -5.10 0.17 -2.44
N LEU A 88 -4.06 0.59 -3.17
CA LEU A 88 -3.36 -0.25 -4.14
C LEU A 88 -2.63 -1.42 -3.45
N HIS A 89 -2.03 -1.20 -2.28
CA HIS A 89 -1.43 -2.26 -1.47
C HIS A 89 -2.49 -3.27 -1.02
N VAL A 90 -3.65 -2.82 -0.54
CA VAL A 90 -4.76 -3.72 -0.18
C VAL A 90 -5.21 -4.53 -1.40
N GLN A 91 -5.35 -3.91 -2.58
CA GLN A 91 -5.66 -4.63 -3.82
C GLN A 91 -4.61 -5.72 -4.12
N PHE A 92 -3.34 -5.40 -3.94
CA PHE A 92 -2.23 -6.32 -4.19
C PHE A 92 -2.31 -7.59 -3.32
N TYR A 93 -2.61 -7.48 -2.02
CA TYR A 93 -2.73 -8.67 -1.16
C TYR A 93 -4.01 -9.49 -1.39
N LEU A 94 -5.01 -8.93 -2.08
CA LEU A 94 -6.27 -9.60 -2.40
C LEU A 94 -6.25 -10.28 -3.78
N THR A 95 -5.22 -10.03 -4.58
CA THR A 95 -5.03 -10.60 -5.92
C THR A 95 -4.23 -11.90 -5.85
#